data_AF-A0A520SC88-F1
#
_entry.id   AF-A0A520SC88-F1
#
_cell.length_a   1.000
_cell.length_b   1.000
_cell.length_c   1.000
_cell.angle_alpha   90.00
_cell.angle_beta   90.00
_cell.angle_gamma   90.00
#
_symmetry.space_group_name_H-M   'P 1'
#
loop_
_entity.id
_entity.type
_entity.pdbx_description
1 polymer ?
#
loop_
_entity_poly.entity_id
_entity_poly.type
_entity_poly.pdbx_seq_one_letter_code
_entity_poly.pdbx_strand_id
1 'polypeptide(L)'
;MLMIDGFHLLRPELLWGLALCPLVALALWYRRIHQGDWTRVIDPELLPHLLPEQRGQTKRARVWAPTVLLALVTLAAAGPSLQRVELPVIKRADALVIVLDLSASMLAADVQPSRIQRAQQKILDLLDTRDEGVTGLVVFAGDAHVVTPLTDDTRTIANLMPALSPAIMPLPGADATSGIELASELLRAAGAQGGQVLLMTDGLPAFNTGAARRALDDSDAALAILAIGTASGAPIPLASGGFLKDNTGEIVIPTLERAQISAVAAALDAAYQEISLDERDIEALTQRDLLATEGELDLDRQTDAWQDQGYWLAALVALLVLPAFRKGVVAGLALMLIAYSPPPEAAEWQDLWLTSDQQGARHLAAGNADKAANRFTQPDWRGVAEYEAGIYDRAAQSFAGESTADNFYNLGNALALQGDLRGAINAYEESLALQPDAEDALSNRDFIQSLLDQEEQQQDQESDQQNQDGDPSEDNNESESEGDSSSESSDQGEQQPDSDSEQSEGGQNEQQGDNEQEGQQDPAMADAQEKHAEALEAATQEQMAKFDEALEEQQALEQWLRRVPDDPGGLLRRKFRYQTMQRLREGEEPDESIRW
;
A
#
# COMPACT_ATOMS: atom_id res chain seq x y z
N MET A 1 0.32 6.02 29.38
CA MET A 1 0.01 4.75 28.70
C MET A 1 -0.02 3.66 29.75
N LEU A 2 -1.19 3.32 30.31
CA LEU A 2 -1.32 2.29 31.34
C LEU A 2 -1.44 0.92 30.66
N MET A 3 -0.32 0.39 30.16
CA MET A 3 -0.25 -1.01 29.76
C MET A 3 -0.10 -1.86 31.02
N ILE A 4 -1.16 -2.57 31.38
CA ILE A 4 -1.06 -3.76 32.22
C ILE A 4 -0.71 -4.88 31.26
N ASP A 5 0.45 -5.53 31.44
CA ASP A 5 0.90 -6.62 30.57
C ASP A 5 -0.19 -7.69 30.41
N GLY A 6 -0.72 -7.81 29.19
CA GLY A 6 -1.81 -8.73 28.85
C GLY A 6 -3.17 -8.08 28.54
N PHE A 7 -3.36 -6.77 28.73
CA PHE A 7 -4.59 -6.06 28.31
C PHE A 7 -4.32 -5.07 27.18
N HIS A 8 -4.91 -5.32 26.01
CA HIS A 8 -4.86 -4.43 24.87
C HIS A 8 -6.28 -4.00 24.45
N LEU A 9 -6.39 -2.86 23.76
CA LEU A 9 -7.63 -2.37 23.14
C LEU A 9 -7.40 -2.28 21.64
N LEU A 10 -8.20 -2.99 20.86
CA LEU A 10 -8.09 -3.00 19.40
C LEU A 10 -8.46 -1.65 18.78
N ARG A 11 -9.33 -0.88 19.44
CA ARG A 11 -9.92 0.38 18.93
C ARG A 11 -9.99 1.44 20.04
N PRO A 12 -8.83 1.93 20.55
CA PRO A 12 -8.79 2.85 21.68
C PRO A 12 -9.50 4.18 21.41
N GLU A 13 -9.61 4.61 20.15
CA GLU A 13 -10.35 5.80 19.71
C GLU A 13 -11.85 5.73 20.05
N LEU A 14 -12.44 4.54 20.16
CA LEU A 14 -13.85 4.40 20.54
C LEU A 14 -14.12 4.73 22.01
N LEU A 15 -13.08 4.83 22.85
CA LEU A 15 -13.21 5.30 24.24
C LEU A 15 -13.65 6.77 24.33
N TRP A 16 -13.46 7.59 23.29
CA TRP A 16 -14.03 8.95 23.24
C TRP A 16 -15.56 8.94 23.36
N GLY A 17 -16.23 7.84 23.00
CA GLY A 17 -17.65 7.63 23.23
C GLY A 17 -18.07 7.69 24.71
N LEU A 18 -17.16 7.45 25.67
CA LEU A 18 -17.43 7.63 27.10
C LEU A 18 -17.73 9.09 27.48
N ALA A 19 -17.24 10.07 26.71
CA ALA A 19 -17.59 11.49 26.91
C ALA A 19 -19.08 11.79 26.65
N LEU A 20 -19.78 10.92 25.90
CA LEU A 20 -21.22 11.01 25.69
C LEU A 20 -22.03 10.58 26.92
N CYS A 21 -21.47 9.72 27.78
CA CYS A 21 -22.14 9.24 29.00
C CYS A 21 -22.57 10.35 29.98
N PRO A 22 -21.72 11.32 30.38
CA PRO A 22 -22.16 12.43 31.23
C PRO A 22 -23.17 13.35 30.55
N LEU A 23 -23.07 13.57 29.23
CA LEU A 23 -24.04 14.36 28.47
C LEU A 23 -25.43 13.70 28.47
N VAL A 24 -25.50 12.39 28.22
CA VAL A 24 -26.75 11.62 28.29
C VAL A 24 -27.29 11.57 29.72
N ALA A 25 -26.43 11.40 30.74
CA ALA A 25 -26.82 11.44 32.14
C ALA A 25 -27.46 12.79 32.51
N LEU A 26 -26.80 13.89 32.12
CA LEU A 26 -27.25 15.27 32.36
C LEU A 26 -28.57 15.55 31.64
N ALA A 27 -28.69 15.18 30.35
CA ALA A 27 -29.91 15.37 29.57
C ALA A 27 -31.11 14.59 30.15
N LEU A 28 -30.90 13.34 30.58
CA LEU A 28 -31.94 12.53 31.22
C LEU A 28 -32.30 13.03 32.63
N TRP A 29 -31.32 13.56 33.38
CA TRP A 29 -31.53 14.19 34.68
C TRP A 29 -32.30 15.52 34.56
N TYR A 30 -31.92 16.37 33.59
CA TYR A 30 -32.59 17.62 33.29
C TYR A 30 -34.04 17.40 32.82
N ARG A 31 -34.25 16.50 31.85
CA ARG A 31 -35.61 16.09 31.43
C ARG A 31 -36.42 15.55 32.60
N ARG A 32 -35.81 14.84 33.55
CA ARG A 32 -36.49 14.36 34.76
C ARG A 32 -36.89 15.47 35.72
N ILE A 33 -36.08 16.53 35.89
CA ILE A 33 -36.43 17.66 36.75
C ILE A 33 -37.61 18.46 36.17
N HIS A 34 -37.64 18.62 34.84
CA HIS A 34 -38.69 19.39 34.16
C HIS A 34 -39.93 18.58 33.76
N GLN A 35 -39.88 17.23 33.78
CA GLN A 35 -41.06 16.39 33.54
C GLN A 35 -41.85 16.13 34.82
N GLY A 36 -42.96 16.85 34.97
CA GLY A 36 -44.00 16.53 35.95
C GLY A 36 -44.17 17.52 37.10
N ASP A 37 -43.86 18.81 36.88
CA ASP A 37 -44.19 19.90 37.81
C ASP A 37 -45.71 20.23 37.80
N TRP A 38 -46.55 19.17 37.92
CA TRP A 38 -48.01 19.26 38.03
C TRP A 38 -48.44 20.06 39.27
N THR A 39 -47.56 20.17 40.24
CA THR A 39 -47.59 21.10 41.38
C THR A 39 -47.75 22.58 41.01
N ARG A 40 -47.45 22.99 39.76
CA ARG A 40 -47.77 24.35 39.26
C ARG A 40 -49.17 24.50 38.67
N VAL A 41 -49.88 23.40 38.43
CA VAL A 41 -51.12 23.36 37.62
C VAL A 41 -52.30 22.77 38.41
N ILE A 42 -52.03 21.95 39.42
CA ILE A 42 -53.03 21.21 40.22
C ILE A 42 -52.87 21.62 41.68
N ASP A 43 -54.01 21.87 42.33
CA ASP A 43 -54.11 22.28 43.72
C ASP A 43 -53.45 21.25 44.69
N PRO A 44 -52.57 21.68 45.62
CA PRO A 44 -51.81 20.78 46.48
C PRO A 44 -52.64 19.82 47.35
N GLU A 45 -53.90 20.14 47.69
CA GLU A 45 -54.76 19.23 48.46
C GLU A 45 -55.31 18.05 47.63
N LEU A 46 -55.47 18.25 46.31
CA LEU A 46 -55.98 17.24 45.39
C LEU A 46 -54.87 16.34 44.82
N LEU A 47 -53.63 16.83 44.78
CA LEU A 47 -52.47 16.14 44.24
C LEU A 47 -52.26 14.69 44.77
N PRO A 48 -52.39 14.40 46.08
CA PRO A 48 -52.17 13.06 46.63
C PRO A 48 -53.24 12.03 46.23
N HIS A 49 -54.42 12.50 45.82
CA HIS A 49 -55.57 11.67 45.49
C HIS A 49 -55.68 11.40 43.98
N LEU A 50 -55.09 12.29 43.15
CA LEU A 50 -55.09 12.19 41.68
C LEU A 50 -53.86 11.45 41.12
N LEU A 51 -52.75 11.43 41.85
CA LEU A 51 -51.53 10.71 41.45
C LEU A 51 -51.36 9.44 42.30
N PRO A 52 -51.32 8.23 41.71
CA PRO A 52 -50.99 7.02 42.44
C PRO A 52 -49.60 7.14 43.09
N GLU A 53 -49.42 6.62 44.31
CA GLU A 53 -48.13 6.60 45.00
C GLU A 53 -47.04 5.88 44.14
N GLN A 54 -46.29 6.66 43.38
CA GLN A 54 -45.18 6.13 42.58
C GLN A 54 -43.98 5.83 43.49
N ARG A 55 -44.00 4.64 44.11
CA ARG A 55 -42.90 4.00 44.85
C ARG A 55 -41.54 4.41 44.27
N GLY A 56 -40.80 5.22 45.02
CA GLY A 56 -39.69 6.02 44.51
C GLY A 56 -38.45 5.26 43.98
N GLN A 57 -38.39 3.94 44.16
CA GLN A 57 -37.22 3.12 43.80
C GLN A 57 -36.97 3.02 42.29
N THR A 58 -38.01 3.10 41.45
CA THR A 58 -37.87 3.00 39.97
C THR A 58 -37.29 4.26 39.32
N LYS A 59 -37.21 5.39 40.06
CA LYS A 59 -36.90 6.71 39.48
C LYS A 59 -35.40 6.92 39.19
N ARG A 60 -34.49 6.34 40.00
CA ARG A 60 -33.03 6.45 39.77
C ARG A 60 -32.54 5.57 38.60
N ALA A 61 -33.04 4.34 38.49
CA ALA A 61 -32.65 3.41 37.43
C ALA A 61 -32.90 3.96 36.01
N ARG A 62 -33.93 4.79 35.81
CA ARG A 62 -34.28 5.36 34.49
C ARG A 62 -33.23 6.32 33.91
N VAL A 63 -32.38 6.92 34.74
CA VAL A 63 -31.28 7.80 34.30
C VAL A 63 -29.98 6.99 34.16
N TRP A 64 -29.65 6.19 35.18
CA TRP A 64 -28.36 5.49 35.23
C TRP A 64 -28.28 4.20 34.38
N ALA A 65 -29.40 3.52 34.11
CA ALA A 65 -29.38 2.32 33.27
C ALA A 65 -28.94 2.60 31.82
N PRO A 66 -29.51 3.58 31.08
CA PRO A 66 -29.05 3.85 29.71
C PRO A 66 -27.62 4.40 29.64
N THR A 67 -27.14 5.12 30.67
CA THR A 67 -25.76 5.65 30.69
C THR A 67 -24.73 4.55 30.98
N VAL A 68 -25.05 3.61 31.87
CA VAL A 68 -24.20 2.42 32.11
C VAL A 68 -24.24 1.50 30.89
N LEU A 69 -25.40 1.36 30.24
CA LEU A 69 -25.51 0.58 29.00
C LEU A 69 -24.65 1.18 27.88
N LEU A 70 -24.70 2.51 27.69
CA LEU A 70 -23.85 3.22 26.74
C LEU A 70 -22.36 3.01 27.04
N ALA A 71 -21.94 3.14 28.30
CA ALA A 71 -20.56 2.91 28.71
C ALA A 71 -20.09 1.46 28.44
N LEU A 72 -20.95 0.47 28.69
CA LEU A 72 -20.67 -0.93 28.37
C LEU A 72 -20.60 -1.20 26.87
N VAL A 73 -21.45 -0.55 26.06
CA VAL A 73 -21.39 -0.64 24.59
C VAL A 73 -20.12 0.00 24.05
N THR A 74 -19.72 1.18 24.53
CA THR A 74 -18.47 1.82 24.10
C THR A 74 -17.24 1.00 24.51
N LEU A 75 -17.27 0.38 25.69
CA LEU A 75 -16.19 -0.50 26.14
C LEU A 75 -16.15 -1.82 25.35
N ALA A 76 -17.31 -2.39 24.98
CA ALA A 76 -17.38 -3.54 24.09
C ALA A 76 -16.82 -3.23 22.69
N ALA A 77 -17.21 -2.09 22.12
CA ALA A 77 -16.81 -1.67 20.79
C ALA A 77 -15.31 -1.31 20.67
N ALA A 78 -14.70 -0.83 21.77
CA ALA A 78 -13.26 -0.57 21.83
C ALA A 78 -12.38 -1.85 21.73
N GLY A 79 -13.00 -3.03 21.75
CA GLY A 79 -12.35 -4.32 21.52
C GLY A 79 -11.31 -4.68 22.58
N PRO A 80 -11.71 -4.90 23.85
CA PRO A 80 -10.81 -5.37 24.89
C PRO A 80 -10.32 -6.78 24.55
N SER A 81 -9.02 -6.95 24.48
CA SER A 81 -8.37 -8.20 24.08
C SER A 81 -7.38 -8.65 25.15
N LEU A 82 -7.62 -9.85 25.71
CA LEU A 82 -6.76 -10.48 26.73
C LEU A 82 -6.03 -11.73 26.22
N GLN A 83 -6.31 -12.17 25.00
CA GLN A 83 -5.68 -13.34 24.37
C GLN A 83 -5.01 -12.92 23.07
N ARG A 84 -3.80 -13.44 22.85
CA ARG A 84 -3.16 -13.45 21.55
C ARG A 84 -3.49 -14.77 20.85
N VAL A 85 -3.67 -14.70 19.54
CA VAL A 85 -3.94 -15.84 18.66
C VAL A 85 -2.96 -15.72 17.51
N GLU A 86 -2.24 -16.79 17.24
CA GLU A 86 -1.37 -16.95 16.09
C GLU A 86 -2.23 -17.01 14.82
N LEU A 87 -2.09 -16.03 13.93
CA LEU A 87 -2.70 -16.08 12.60
C LEU A 87 -1.63 -16.47 11.55
N PRO A 88 -1.89 -17.48 10.70
CA PRO A 88 -1.01 -17.81 9.58
C PRO A 88 -1.07 -16.70 8.53
N VAL A 89 0.09 -16.20 8.12
CA VAL A 89 0.18 -15.19 7.06
C VAL A 89 0.34 -15.90 5.73
N ILE A 90 -0.78 -16.15 5.05
CA ILE A 90 -0.78 -16.71 3.69
C ILE A 90 -0.15 -15.67 2.75
N LYS A 91 1.08 -15.93 2.31
CA LYS A 91 1.75 -15.24 1.20
C LYS A 91 1.67 -16.12 -0.05
N ARG A 92 1.68 -15.49 -1.23
CA ARG A 92 1.79 -16.19 -2.52
C ARG A 92 3.09 -16.99 -2.58
N ALA A 93 3.05 -18.22 -3.07
CA ALA A 93 4.23 -19.08 -3.25
C ALA A 93 5.09 -18.69 -4.46
N ASP A 94 5.42 -17.41 -4.63
CA ASP A 94 6.42 -17.03 -5.63
C ASP A 94 7.81 -17.45 -5.14
N ALA A 95 8.18 -18.70 -5.44
CA ALA A 95 9.42 -19.33 -5.01
C ALA A 95 10.46 -19.30 -6.13
N LEU A 96 11.56 -18.60 -5.90
CA LEU A 96 12.66 -18.45 -6.86
C LEU A 96 13.94 -19.06 -6.28
N VAL A 97 14.63 -19.93 -7.02
CA VAL A 97 16.01 -20.34 -6.69
C VAL A 97 16.96 -19.83 -7.76
N ILE A 98 17.85 -18.93 -7.36
CA ILE A 98 18.91 -18.42 -8.23
C ILE A 98 20.07 -19.43 -8.18
N VAL A 99 20.55 -19.86 -9.34
CA VAL A 99 21.67 -20.78 -9.53
C VAL A 99 22.79 -20.01 -10.23
N LEU A 100 23.77 -19.55 -9.44
CA LEU A 100 24.84 -18.67 -9.90
C LEU A 100 26.14 -19.44 -10.19
N ASP A 101 26.67 -19.25 -11.39
CA ASP A 101 27.96 -19.77 -11.82
C ASP A 101 29.12 -19.04 -11.11
N LEU A 102 29.98 -19.81 -10.44
CA LEU A 102 31.23 -19.39 -9.80
C LEU A 102 32.44 -20.12 -10.39
N SER A 103 32.39 -20.53 -11.65
CA SER A 103 33.53 -21.05 -12.40
C SER A 103 34.57 -19.96 -12.71
N ALA A 104 35.76 -20.35 -13.17
CA ALA A 104 36.86 -19.42 -13.45
C ALA A 104 36.58 -18.48 -14.64
N SER A 105 35.74 -18.89 -15.60
CA SER A 105 35.35 -18.09 -16.77
C SER A 105 34.56 -16.85 -16.40
N MET A 106 33.82 -16.90 -15.29
CA MET A 106 33.05 -15.78 -14.73
C MET A 106 33.91 -14.61 -14.21
N LEU A 107 35.24 -14.75 -14.14
CA LEU A 107 36.17 -13.63 -13.89
C LEU A 107 36.51 -12.82 -15.16
N ALA A 108 36.10 -13.26 -16.34
CA ALA A 108 36.33 -12.53 -17.60
C ALA A 108 35.66 -11.15 -17.57
N ALA A 109 36.31 -10.18 -18.22
CA ALA A 109 35.94 -8.76 -18.21
C ALA A 109 35.35 -8.25 -19.54
N ASP A 110 34.79 -9.15 -20.37
CA ASP A 110 34.06 -8.78 -21.59
C ASP A 110 32.71 -8.13 -21.28
N VAL A 111 32.09 -8.51 -20.16
CA VAL A 111 31.00 -7.76 -19.53
C VAL A 111 31.58 -7.02 -18.32
N GLN A 112 31.53 -5.69 -18.35
CA GLN A 112 32.16 -4.86 -17.32
C GLN A 112 31.37 -4.84 -16.00
N PRO A 113 32.04 -4.80 -14.83
CA PRO A 113 33.50 -4.88 -14.65
C PRO A 113 34.07 -6.31 -14.79
N SER A 114 33.29 -7.33 -14.42
CA SER A 114 33.50 -8.74 -14.76
C SER A 114 32.15 -9.46 -14.82
N ARG A 115 32.07 -10.64 -15.48
CA ARG A 115 30.83 -11.43 -15.58
C ARG A 115 30.21 -11.70 -14.21
N ILE A 116 30.99 -12.14 -13.22
CA ILE A 116 30.52 -12.39 -11.85
C ILE A 116 30.02 -11.12 -11.16
N GLN A 117 30.75 -10.00 -11.25
CA GLN A 117 30.32 -8.76 -10.61
C GLN A 117 29.06 -8.18 -11.26
N ARG A 118 28.88 -8.38 -12.58
CA ARG A 118 27.63 -8.02 -13.27
C ARG A 118 26.48 -8.93 -12.84
N ALA A 119 26.72 -10.24 -12.70
CA ALA A 119 25.72 -11.19 -12.20
C ALA A 119 25.29 -10.83 -10.76
N GLN A 120 26.24 -10.52 -9.88
CA GLN A 120 25.99 -10.09 -8.51
C GLN A 120 25.14 -8.82 -8.45
N GLN A 121 25.49 -7.79 -9.22
CA GLN A 121 24.68 -6.57 -9.31
C GLN A 121 23.25 -6.90 -9.76
N LYS A 122 23.11 -7.69 -10.84
CA LYS A 122 21.81 -8.10 -11.37
C LYS A 122 20.94 -8.86 -10.36
N ILE A 123 21.56 -9.70 -9.52
CA ILE A 123 20.85 -10.38 -8.43
C ILE A 123 20.39 -9.39 -7.36
N LEU A 124 21.21 -8.40 -7.01
CA LEU A 124 20.80 -7.35 -6.07
C LEU A 124 19.63 -6.53 -6.64
N ASP A 125 19.69 -6.14 -7.92
CA ASP A 125 18.61 -5.41 -8.61
C ASP A 125 17.30 -6.24 -8.62
N LEU A 126 17.40 -7.56 -8.83
CA LEU A 126 16.26 -8.50 -8.75
C LEU A 126 15.73 -8.70 -7.32
N LEU A 127 16.60 -8.66 -6.30
CA LEU A 127 16.19 -8.77 -4.89
C LEU A 127 15.51 -7.49 -4.39
N ASP A 128 15.94 -6.32 -4.86
CA ASP A 128 15.37 -5.01 -4.51
C ASP A 128 14.01 -4.74 -5.21
N THR A 129 13.73 -5.42 -6.33
CA THR A 129 12.46 -5.30 -7.08
C THR A 129 11.40 -6.35 -6.70
N ARG A 130 11.73 -7.30 -5.82
CA ARG A 130 10.88 -8.44 -5.45
C ARG A 130 10.25 -8.26 -4.07
N ASP A 131 9.12 -7.55 -4.03
CA ASP A 131 8.36 -7.23 -2.81
C ASP A 131 7.71 -8.47 -2.14
N GLU A 132 7.38 -9.50 -2.92
CA GLU A 132 6.70 -10.72 -2.46
C GLU A 132 7.43 -12.00 -2.91
N GLY A 133 7.16 -13.11 -2.21
CA GLY A 133 7.74 -14.43 -2.48
C GLY A 133 8.87 -14.81 -1.54
N VAL A 134 9.56 -15.90 -1.89
CA VAL A 134 10.78 -16.39 -1.23
C VAL A 134 11.87 -16.66 -2.25
N THR A 135 13.12 -16.36 -1.89
CA THR A 135 14.28 -16.54 -2.76
C THR A 135 15.31 -17.44 -2.09
N GLY A 136 15.82 -18.43 -2.82
CA GLY A 136 16.96 -19.26 -2.46
C GLY A 136 18.16 -18.94 -3.35
N LEU A 137 19.37 -19.21 -2.86
CA LEU A 137 20.61 -19.01 -3.62
C LEU A 137 21.49 -20.25 -3.57
N VAL A 138 21.72 -20.83 -4.74
CA VAL A 138 22.66 -21.91 -5.03
C VAL A 138 23.81 -21.34 -5.85
N VAL A 139 25.01 -21.84 -5.60
CA VAL A 139 26.21 -21.54 -6.41
C VAL A 139 26.82 -22.84 -6.92
N PHE A 140 27.42 -22.81 -8.11
CA PHE A 140 28.08 -23.98 -8.69
C PHE A 140 29.41 -23.65 -9.37
N ALA A 141 30.28 -24.65 -9.44
CA ALA A 141 31.51 -24.66 -10.24
C ALA A 141 31.80 -26.13 -10.59
N GLY A 142 32.86 -26.75 -10.05
CA GLY A 142 33.05 -28.21 -10.17
C GLY A 142 32.05 -29.04 -9.34
N ASP A 143 31.40 -28.41 -8.37
CA ASP A 143 30.29 -28.91 -7.57
C ASP A 143 29.30 -27.79 -7.23
N ALA A 144 28.07 -28.14 -6.82
CA ALA A 144 27.04 -27.19 -6.40
C ALA A 144 26.82 -27.14 -4.88
N HIS A 145 26.52 -25.96 -4.34
CA HIS A 145 26.25 -25.73 -2.91
C HIS A 145 25.15 -24.70 -2.66
N VAL A 146 24.36 -24.92 -1.60
CA VAL A 146 23.40 -23.94 -1.08
C VAL A 146 24.12 -22.85 -0.31
N VAL A 147 24.01 -21.60 -0.77
CA VAL A 147 24.38 -20.40 0.00
C VAL A 147 23.30 -20.16 1.06
N THR A 148 22.06 -19.94 0.59
CA THR A 148 20.89 -19.61 1.40
C THR A 148 19.70 -20.48 0.96
N PRO A 149 18.97 -21.13 1.89
CA PRO A 149 17.70 -21.78 1.57
C PRO A 149 16.64 -20.74 1.18
N LEU A 150 15.45 -21.18 0.76
CA LEU A 150 14.33 -20.27 0.45
C LEU A 150 13.97 -19.41 1.69
N THR A 151 14.00 -18.08 1.52
CA THR A 151 13.72 -17.09 2.57
C THR A 151 13.07 -15.84 1.98
N ASP A 152 12.24 -15.12 2.75
CA ASP A 152 11.74 -13.79 2.40
C ASP A 152 12.69 -12.66 2.85
N ASP A 153 13.79 -12.98 3.56
CA ASP A 153 14.83 -12.01 3.93
C ASP A 153 15.87 -11.82 2.83
N THR A 154 15.53 -10.96 1.86
CA THR A 154 16.43 -10.53 0.78
C THR A 154 17.74 -9.92 1.29
N ARG A 155 17.75 -9.30 2.48
CA ARG A 155 18.95 -8.68 3.08
C ARG A 155 19.97 -9.71 3.49
N THR A 156 19.55 -10.87 3.99
CA THR A 156 20.47 -11.99 4.26
C THR A 156 21.18 -12.45 2.98
N ILE A 157 20.47 -12.52 1.84
CA ILE A 157 21.09 -12.89 0.56
C ILE A 157 22.06 -11.78 0.10
N ALA A 158 21.63 -10.51 0.17
CA ALA A 158 22.45 -9.36 -0.21
C ALA A 158 23.74 -9.26 0.61
N ASN A 159 23.69 -9.54 1.92
CA ASN A 159 24.87 -9.54 2.81
C ASN A 159 25.89 -10.64 2.47
N LEU A 160 25.45 -11.77 1.89
CA LEU A 160 26.33 -12.86 1.48
C LEU A 160 26.93 -12.64 0.07
N MET A 161 26.25 -11.86 -0.77
CA MET A 161 26.61 -11.66 -2.18
C MET A 161 28.08 -11.23 -2.41
N PRO A 162 28.67 -10.25 -1.68
CA PRO A 162 30.03 -9.80 -1.92
C PRO A 162 31.11 -10.84 -1.61
N ALA A 163 30.78 -11.87 -0.83
CA ALA A 163 31.69 -12.96 -0.49
C ALA A 163 31.74 -14.06 -1.57
N LEU A 164 30.77 -14.10 -2.47
CA LEU A 164 30.71 -15.08 -3.54
C LEU A 164 31.74 -14.76 -4.61
N SER A 165 32.64 -15.69 -4.87
CA SER A 165 33.67 -15.59 -5.91
C SER A 165 34.18 -16.98 -6.25
N PRO A 166 34.77 -17.21 -7.44
CA PRO A 166 35.28 -18.53 -7.81
C PRO A 166 36.31 -19.13 -6.83
N ALA A 167 37.01 -18.29 -6.07
CA ALA A 167 37.93 -18.71 -5.02
C ALA A 167 37.26 -19.29 -3.74
N ILE A 168 35.93 -19.26 -3.65
CA ILE A 168 35.16 -19.89 -2.57
C ILE A 168 34.88 -21.38 -2.85
N MET A 169 34.88 -21.77 -4.12
CA MET A 169 34.45 -23.09 -4.57
C MET A 169 35.54 -24.14 -4.34
N PRO A 170 35.21 -25.33 -3.79
CA PRO A 170 36.21 -26.37 -3.51
C PRO A 170 36.75 -27.06 -4.77
N LEU A 171 35.89 -27.26 -5.79
CA LEU A 171 36.26 -27.89 -7.06
C LEU A 171 36.12 -26.90 -8.23
N PRO A 172 37.12 -26.84 -9.14
CA PRO A 172 36.99 -26.10 -10.39
C PRO A 172 36.23 -26.92 -11.43
N GLY A 173 35.37 -26.24 -12.21
CA GLY A 173 34.50 -26.77 -13.25
C GLY A 173 33.30 -25.85 -13.47
N ALA A 174 32.32 -26.28 -14.26
CA ALA A 174 31.02 -25.59 -14.44
C ALA A 174 29.85 -26.60 -14.61
N ASP A 175 29.63 -27.44 -13.60
CA ASP A 175 28.48 -28.36 -13.53
C ASP A 175 27.19 -27.65 -13.11
N ALA A 176 26.53 -27.06 -14.11
CA ALA A 176 25.18 -26.51 -13.96
C ALA A 176 24.11 -27.60 -13.69
N THR A 177 24.39 -28.88 -13.95
CA THR A 177 23.43 -29.98 -13.69
C THR A 177 23.19 -30.13 -12.20
N SER A 178 24.26 -30.30 -11.42
CA SER A 178 24.19 -30.34 -9.95
C SER A 178 23.55 -29.08 -9.36
N GLY A 179 23.76 -27.92 -10.00
CA GLY A 179 23.11 -26.66 -9.62
C GLY A 179 21.59 -26.71 -9.70
N ILE A 180 21.05 -27.23 -10.81
CA ILE A 180 19.60 -27.39 -11.03
C ILE A 180 19.03 -28.49 -10.12
N GLU A 181 19.72 -29.63 -9.97
CA GLU A 181 19.27 -30.71 -9.08
C GLU A 181 19.13 -30.23 -7.62
N LEU A 182 20.11 -29.47 -7.13
CA LEU A 182 20.09 -28.90 -5.78
C LEU A 182 19.05 -27.78 -5.61
N ALA A 183 18.81 -26.98 -6.66
CA ALA A 183 17.74 -25.98 -6.66
C ALA A 183 16.34 -26.60 -6.60
N SER A 184 16.13 -27.67 -7.37
CA SER A 184 14.89 -28.45 -7.39
C SER A 184 14.65 -29.15 -6.05
N GLU A 185 15.72 -29.66 -5.41
CA GLU A 185 15.64 -30.20 -4.04
C GLU A 185 15.24 -29.13 -3.01
N LEU A 186 15.75 -27.89 -3.12
CA LEU A 186 15.35 -26.79 -2.22
C LEU A 186 13.87 -26.45 -2.34
N LEU A 187 13.34 -26.33 -3.58
CA LEU A 187 11.92 -26.07 -3.83
C LEU A 187 11.04 -27.17 -3.20
N ARG A 188 11.36 -28.44 -3.49
CA ARG A 188 10.67 -29.60 -2.94
C ARG A 188 10.76 -29.67 -1.41
N ALA A 189 11.92 -29.37 -0.82
CA ALA A 189 12.14 -29.41 0.62
C ALA A 189 11.37 -28.31 1.38
N ALA A 190 11.12 -27.17 0.73
CA ALA A 190 10.26 -26.11 1.24
C ALA A 190 8.76 -26.39 1.06
N GLY A 191 8.38 -27.49 0.40
CA GLY A 191 6.98 -27.80 0.08
C GLY A 191 6.38 -26.93 -1.03
N ALA A 192 7.22 -26.21 -1.79
CA ALA A 192 6.77 -25.42 -2.92
C ALA A 192 6.22 -26.34 -4.02
N GLN A 193 4.95 -26.20 -4.36
CA GLN A 193 4.31 -26.85 -5.50
C GLN A 193 4.43 -25.87 -6.68
N GLY A 194 5.50 -26.02 -7.45
CA GLY A 194 5.92 -25.05 -8.46
C GLY A 194 6.88 -23.98 -7.93
N GLY A 195 7.43 -23.21 -8.87
CA GLY A 195 8.45 -22.19 -8.62
C GLY A 195 9.36 -22.01 -9.83
N GLN A 196 10.30 -21.08 -9.75
CA GLN A 196 11.25 -20.77 -10.82
C GLN A 196 12.69 -21.05 -10.40
N VAL A 197 13.48 -21.65 -11.30
CA VAL A 197 14.93 -21.78 -11.19
C VAL A 197 15.56 -20.81 -12.19
N LEU A 198 16.32 -19.82 -11.69
CA LEU A 198 17.04 -18.86 -12.54
C LEU A 198 18.53 -19.22 -12.59
N LEU A 199 18.96 -19.84 -13.69
CA LEU A 199 20.34 -20.19 -13.96
C LEU A 199 21.08 -19.00 -14.59
N MET A 200 22.17 -18.56 -13.95
CA MET A 200 23.02 -17.45 -14.42
C MET A 200 24.43 -17.99 -14.71
N THR A 201 24.80 -18.10 -15.98
CA THR A 201 26.03 -18.81 -16.43
C THR A 201 26.58 -18.30 -17.76
N ASP A 202 27.82 -18.66 -18.09
CA ASP A 202 28.49 -18.35 -19.36
C ASP A 202 28.67 -19.57 -20.31
N GLY A 203 28.33 -20.78 -19.87
CA GLY A 203 28.43 -22.00 -20.68
C GLY A 203 27.83 -23.23 -19.97
N LEU A 204 27.60 -24.32 -20.69
CA LEU A 204 27.00 -25.55 -20.15
C LEU A 204 27.84 -26.80 -20.49
N PRO A 205 29.14 -26.84 -20.14
CA PRO A 205 29.99 -27.98 -20.45
C PRO A 205 29.45 -29.27 -19.80
N ALA A 206 29.45 -30.36 -20.59
CA ALA A 206 28.93 -31.69 -20.21
C ALA A 206 27.48 -31.75 -19.65
N PHE A 207 26.66 -30.70 -19.85
CA PHE A 207 25.36 -30.58 -19.22
C PHE A 207 24.37 -31.72 -19.53
N ASN A 208 23.82 -32.33 -18.48
CA ASN A 208 22.92 -33.47 -18.61
C ASN A 208 21.44 -33.04 -18.61
N THR A 209 20.94 -32.72 -19.81
CA THR A 209 19.52 -32.33 -20.05
C THR A 209 18.51 -33.33 -19.48
N GLY A 210 18.80 -34.64 -19.52
CA GLY A 210 17.92 -35.68 -19.00
C GLY A 210 17.95 -35.82 -17.47
N ALA A 211 18.93 -35.25 -16.80
CA ALA A 211 18.97 -35.11 -15.34
C ALA A 211 18.28 -33.82 -14.89
N ALA A 212 18.64 -32.69 -15.50
CA ALA A 212 17.99 -31.41 -15.25
C ALA A 212 16.46 -31.48 -15.46
N ARG A 213 15.98 -32.10 -16.55
CA ARG A 213 14.54 -32.28 -16.77
C ARG A 213 13.87 -33.06 -15.63
N ARG A 214 14.46 -34.19 -15.18
CA ARG A 214 13.86 -34.98 -14.08
C ARG A 214 13.76 -34.17 -12.79
N ALA A 215 14.79 -33.39 -12.45
CA ALA A 215 14.78 -32.58 -11.23
C ALA A 215 13.71 -31.46 -11.29
N LEU A 216 13.59 -30.78 -12.43
CA LEU A 216 12.56 -29.77 -12.68
C LEU A 216 11.16 -30.39 -12.64
N ASP A 217 10.94 -31.49 -13.37
CA ASP A 217 9.67 -32.23 -13.38
C ASP A 217 9.29 -32.75 -11.97
N ASP A 218 10.27 -33.18 -11.14
CA ASP A 218 10.09 -33.65 -9.74
C ASP A 218 9.71 -32.51 -8.75
N SER A 219 9.86 -31.25 -9.14
CA SER A 219 9.55 -30.05 -8.33
C SER A 219 8.49 -29.13 -8.97
N ASP A 220 7.99 -29.51 -10.15
CA ASP A 220 7.10 -28.71 -11.02
C ASP A 220 7.68 -27.31 -11.34
N ALA A 221 9.01 -27.21 -11.42
CA ALA A 221 9.71 -25.93 -11.48
C ALA A 221 10.02 -25.49 -12.92
N ALA A 222 9.73 -24.23 -13.24
CA ALA A 222 10.12 -23.62 -14.51
C ALA A 222 11.60 -23.22 -14.50
N LEU A 223 12.31 -23.44 -15.62
CA LEU A 223 13.69 -23.00 -15.79
C LEU A 223 13.77 -21.70 -16.60
N ALA A 224 14.52 -20.75 -16.07
CA ALA A 224 14.96 -19.53 -16.76
C ALA A 224 16.49 -19.54 -16.84
N ILE A 225 17.06 -19.15 -17.99
CA ILE A 225 18.51 -19.09 -18.22
C ILE A 225 18.91 -17.68 -18.65
N LEU A 226 19.74 -17.03 -17.84
CA LEU A 226 20.41 -15.78 -18.17
C LEU A 226 21.86 -16.06 -18.57
N ALA A 227 22.16 -15.89 -19.86
CA ALA A 227 23.49 -16.04 -20.43
C ALA A 227 24.35 -14.79 -20.19
N ILE A 228 25.54 -14.98 -19.65
CA ILE A 228 26.45 -13.89 -19.25
C ILE A 228 27.76 -13.99 -20.03
N GLY A 229 28.09 -12.95 -20.81
CA GLY A 229 29.34 -12.90 -21.57
C GLY A 229 29.14 -12.47 -23.02
N THR A 230 30.20 -12.59 -23.82
CA THR A 230 30.21 -12.22 -25.23
C THR A 230 30.74 -13.36 -26.10
N ALA A 231 30.39 -13.36 -27.39
CA ALA A 231 30.94 -14.33 -28.35
C ALA A 231 32.43 -14.10 -28.66
N SER A 232 32.98 -12.92 -28.37
CA SER A 232 34.41 -12.62 -28.44
C SER A 232 35.21 -13.12 -27.24
N GLY A 233 34.57 -13.25 -26.08
CA GLY A 233 35.22 -13.56 -24.81
C GLY A 233 36.18 -12.48 -24.31
N ALA A 234 36.78 -12.72 -23.15
CA ALA A 234 37.91 -11.96 -22.62
C ALA A 234 38.81 -12.89 -21.80
N PRO A 235 40.13 -12.64 -21.71
CA PRO A 235 41.03 -13.48 -20.94
C PRO A 235 40.76 -13.38 -19.43
N ILE A 236 40.85 -14.51 -18.73
CA ILE A 236 40.57 -14.61 -17.30
C ILE A 236 41.74 -14.01 -16.48
N PRO A 237 41.54 -12.95 -15.68
CA PRO A 237 42.61 -12.34 -14.89
C PRO A 237 42.96 -13.17 -13.64
N LEU A 238 44.24 -13.22 -13.27
CA LEU A 238 44.72 -13.85 -12.04
C LEU A 238 45.03 -12.82 -10.96
N ALA A 239 44.72 -13.14 -9.70
CA ALA A 239 45.02 -12.28 -8.54
C ALA A 239 46.53 -12.00 -8.35
N SER A 240 47.40 -12.87 -8.87
CA SER A 240 48.86 -12.67 -8.91
C SER A 240 49.34 -11.69 -9.99
N GLY A 241 48.43 -11.16 -10.81
CA GLY A 241 48.72 -10.52 -12.08
C GLY A 241 48.90 -11.54 -13.22
N GLY A 242 48.66 -11.07 -14.44
CA GLY A 242 48.60 -11.92 -15.64
C GLY A 242 47.22 -12.54 -15.86
N PHE A 243 47.17 -13.51 -16.77
CA PHE A 243 45.95 -14.21 -17.17
C PHE A 243 46.08 -15.72 -16.96
N LEU A 244 44.95 -16.41 -16.79
CA LEU A 244 44.88 -17.87 -16.72
C LEU A 244 45.43 -18.48 -18.01
N LYS A 245 46.17 -19.58 -17.85
CA LYS A 245 46.77 -20.33 -18.94
C LYS A 245 46.39 -21.79 -18.85
N ASP A 246 46.26 -22.41 -20.01
CA ASP A 246 46.00 -23.83 -20.15
C ASP A 246 47.28 -24.67 -19.92
N ASN A 247 47.16 -25.99 -20.11
CA ASN A 247 48.28 -26.92 -20.00
C ASN A 247 49.34 -26.76 -21.10
N THR A 248 49.05 -26.06 -22.20
CA THR A 248 50.02 -25.76 -23.27
C THR A 248 50.74 -24.42 -23.08
N GLY A 249 50.23 -23.54 -22.22
CA GLY A 249 50.79 -22.23 -21.88
C GLY A 249 50.17 -21.06 -22.65
N GLU A 250 49.13 -21.32 -23.43
CA GLU A 250 48.29 -20.33 -24.12
C GLU A 250 47.31 -19.68 -23.13
N ILE A 251 46.80 -18.49 -23.47
CA ILE A 251 45.88 -17.73 -22.58
C ILE A 251 44.46 -18.22 -22.81
N VAL A 252 43.76 -18.59 -21.74
CA VAL A 252 42.36 -19.04 -21.79
C VAL A 252 41.44 -17.84 -22.02
N ILE A 253 40.64 -17.88 -23.08
CA ILE A 253 39.66 -16.84 -23.46
C ILE A 253 38.28 -17.53 -23.59
N PRO A 254 37.47 -17.61 -22.52
CA PRO A 254 36.15 -18.22 -22.56
C PRO A 254 35.16 -17.38 -23.39
N THR A 255 34.48 -18.00 -24.34
CA THR A 255 33.43 -17.41 -25.18
C THR A 255 32.05 -17.90 -24.77
N LEU A 256 31.02 -17.05 -24.84
CA LEU A 256 29.64 -17.44 -24.53
C LEU A 256 29.09 -18.48 -25.54
N GLU A 257 28.76 -19.68 -25.06
CA GLU A 257 28.30 -20.81 -25.89
C GLU A 257 26.80 -20.74 -26.28
N ARG A 258 26.40 -19.64 -26.92
CA ARG A 258 24.97 -19.35 -27.24
C ARG A 258 24.23 -20.48 -27.97
N ALA A 259 24.90 -21.18 -28.88
CA ALA A 259 24.29 -22.29 -29.61
C ALA A 259 23.99 -23.51 -28.71
N GLN A 260 24.84 -23.76 -27.71
CA GLN A 260 24.63 -24.83 -26.73
C GLN A 260 23.52 -24.44 -25.76
N ILE A 261 23.57 -23.23 -25.20
CA ILE A 261 22.60 -22.73 -24.21
C ILE A 261 21.19 -22.66 -24.82
N SER A 262 21.04 -22.13 -26.03
CA SER A 262 19.73 -22.07 -26.71
C SER A 262 19.19 -23.46 -27.07
N ALA A 263 20.04 -24.43 -27.40
CA ALA A 263 19.61 -25.81 -27.63
C ALA A 263 19.15 -26.50 -26.33
N VAL A 264 19.84 -26.26 -25.21
CA VAL A 264 19.42 -26.73 -23.88
C VAL A 264 18.10 -26.08 -23.46
N ALA A 265 17.96 -24.77 -23.64
CA ALA A 265 16.75 -24.04 -23.31
C ALA A 265 15.54 -24.59 -24.07
N ALA A 266 15.67 -24.79 -25.39
CA ALA A 266 14.63 -25.40 -26.21
C ALA A 266 14.29 -26.86 -25.83
N ALA A 267 15.26 -27.64 -25.33
CA ALA A 267 15.02 -29.01 -24.86
C ALA A 267 14.32 -29.07 -23.49
N LEU A 268 14.50 -28.04 -22.66
CA LEU A 268 13.88 -27.92 -21.34
C LEU A 268 12.58 -27.09 -21.33
N ASP A 269 12.22 -26.46 -22.46
CA ASP A 269 11.17 -25.43 -22.57
C ASP A 269 11.43 -24.21 -21.66
N ALA A 270 12.73 -23.92 -21.46
CA ALA A 270 13.21 -22.87 -20.58
C ALA A 270 13.22 -21.50 -21.26
N ALA A 271 12.92 -20.45 -20.51
CA ALA A 271 13.11 -19.08 -20.97
C ALA A 271 14.62 -18.77 -21.09
N TYR A 272 15.03 -18.04 -22.13
CA TYR A 272 16.43 -17.73 -22.42
C TYR A 272 16.60 -16.24 -22.75
N GLN A 273 17.53 -15.57 -22.08
CA GLN A 273 17.97 -14.21 -22.40
C GLN A 273 19.49 -14.08 -22.31
N GLU A 274 20.07 -13.17 -23.09
CA GLU A 274 21.44 -12.68 -22.89
C GLU A 274 21.40 -11.47 -21.94
N ILE A 275 22.41 -11.32 -21.08
CA ILE A 275 22.43 -10.26 -20.06
C ILE A 275 22.44 -8.84 -20.68
N SER A 276 21.48 -8.01 -20.27
CA SER A 276 21.39 -6.60 -20.65
C SER A 276 21.92 -5.66 -19.56
N LEU A 277 22.25 -4.43 -19.96
CA LEU A 277 22.67 -3.35 -19.07
C LEU A 277 21.49 -2.72 -18.29
N ASP A 278 20.27 -3.04 -18.68
CA ASP A 278 18.98 -2.64 -18.11
C ASP A 278 18.19 -3.89 -17.68
N GLU A 279 17.04 -3.72 -17.04
CA GLU A 279 16.29 -4.76 -16.32
C GLU A 279 15.40 -5.65 -17.23
N ARG A 280 15.37 -5.38 -18.54
CA ARG A 280 14.45 -6.02 -19.49
C ARG A 280 14.65 -7.53 -19.65
N ASP A 281 15.87 -8.01 -19.47
CA ASP A 281 16.20 -9.43 -19.47
C ASP A 281 15.58 -10.14 -18.25
N ILE A 282 15.70 -9.57 -17.05
CA ILE A 282 15.11 -10.08 -15.82
C ILE A 282 13.58 -10.04 -15.93
N GLU A 283 12.99 -8.91 -16.32
CA GLU A 283 11.55 -8.79 -16.54
C GLU A 283 11.02 -9.86 -17.51
N ALA A 284 11.72 -10.12 -18.62
CA ALA A 284 11.32 -11.13 -19.60
C ALA A 284 11.46 -12.58 -19.09
N LEU A 285 12.29 -12.82 -18.07
CA LEU A 285 12.44 -14.13 -17.43
C LEU A 285 11.45 -14.32 -16.27
N THR A 286 11.13 -13.26 -15.50
CA THR A 286 10.29 -13.36 -14.28
C THR A 286 8.80 -13.11 -14.53
N GLN A 287 8.40 -12.30 -15.51
CA GLN A 287 6.99 -11.99 -15.78
C GLN A 287 6.14 -13.22 -16.19
N ARG A 288 6.77 -14.32 -16.61
CA ARG A 288 6.09 -15.44 -17.28
C ARG A 288 5.34 -16.38 -16.32
N ASP A 289 5.63 -16.36 -15.02
CA ASP A 289 5.06 -17.30 -14.01
C ASP A 289 4.06 -16.69 -13.03
N LEU A 290 3.81 -15.37 -13.05
CA LEU A 290 2.88 -14.69 -12.12
C LEU A 290 1.41 -15.17 -12.21
N LEU A 291 1.08 -15.99 -13.21
CA LEU A 291 -0.24 -16.61 -13.44
C LEU A 291 -0.23 -18.15 -13.33
N ALA A 292 0.95 -18.78 -13.18
CA ALA A 292 1.08 -20.23 -13.11
C ALA A 292 1.17 -20.73 -11.67
N THR A 293 1.85 -19.98 -10.80
CA THR A 293 2.12 -20.39 -9.41
C THR A 293 0.96 -20.02 -8.47
N GLU A 294 -0.18 -20.71 -8.60
CA GLU A 294 -1.26 -20.73 -7.58
C GLU A 294 -0.89 -21.57 -6.34
N GLY A 295 0.40 -21.69 -6.03
CA GLY A 295 0.87 -22.32 -4.80
C GLY A 295 0.62 -21.44 -3.58
N GLU A 296 0.22 -22.07 -2.47
CA GLU A 296 0.30 -21.49 -1.14
C GLU A 296 1.54 -22.07 -0.46
N LEU A 297 2.48 -21.20 -0.05
CA LEU A 297 3.63 -21.60 0.76
C LEU A 297 3.32 -21.27 2.20
N ASP A 298 3.10 -22.31 3.01
CA ASP A 298 2.91 -22.20 4.45
C ASP A 298 4.26 -21.87 5.10
N LEU A 299 4.63 -20.59 5.03
CA LEU A 299 5.70 -20.05 5.84
C LEU A 299 5.20 -20.06 7.29
N ASP A 300 5.95 -20.77 8.16
CA ASP A 300 5.75 -20.96 9.61
C ASP A 300 5.80 -19.64 10.44
N ARG A 301 5.50 -18.51 9.80
CA ARG A 301 5.51 -17.15 10.30
C ARG A 301 4.13 -16.79 10.87
N GLN A 302 3.89 -17.34 12.05
CA GLN A 302 2.76 -16.95 12.88
C GLN A 302 2.88 -15.48 13.28
N THR A 303 1.81 -14.70 13.10
CA THR A 303 1.73 -13.33 13.63
C THR A 303 0.83 -13.28 14.86
N ASP A 304 1.35 -12.69 15.94
CA ASP A 304 0.60 -12.40 17.17
C ASP A 304 -0.54 -11.40 16.87
N ALA A 305 -1.77 -11.91 16.72
CA ALA A 305 -2.97 -11.07 16.63
C ALA A 305 -3.74 -11.08 17.95
N TRP A 306 -4.14 -9.91 18.43
CA TRP A 306 -4.98 -9.81 19.63
C TRP A 306 -6.44 -10.15 19.29
N GLN A 307 -7.01 -11.14 19.99
CA GLN A 307 -8.40 -11.54 19.78
C GLN A 307 -9.37 -10.61 20.51
N ASP A 308 -10.35 -10.06 19.80
CA ASP A 308 -11.42 -9.24 20.36
C ASP A 308 -12.28 -10.05 21.34
N GLN A 309 -12.33 -9.64 22.61
CA GLN A 309 -13.19 -10.22 23.64
C GLN A 309 -14.37 -9.32 24.04
N GLY A 310 -14.62 -8.22 23.30
CA GLY A 310 -15.75 -7.32 23.46
C GLY A 310 -17.12 -8.03 23.37
N TYR A 311 -17.17 -9.22 22.75
CA TYR A 311 -18.39 -10.04 22.69
C TYR A 311 -18.92 -10.46 24.07
N TRP A 312 -18.06 -10.61 25.11
CA TRP A 312 -18.52 -10.86 26.48
C TRP A 312 -19.29 -9.67 27.05
N LEU A 313 -18.82 -8.45 26.78
CA LEU A 313 -19.52 -7.22 27.16
C LEU A 313 -20.80 -7.05 26.32
N ALA A 314 -20.79 -7.42 25.04
CA ALA A 314 -21.99 -7.42 24.20
C ALA A 314 -23.08 -8.39 24.72
N ALA A 315 -22.70 -9.56 25.21
CA ALA A 315 -23.62 -10.50 25.86
C ALA A 315 -24.22 -9.93 27.17
N LEU A 316 -23.41 -9.24 27.97
CA LEU A 316 -23.86 -8.53 29.17
C LEU A 316 -24.84 -7.37 28.82
N VAL A 317 -24.52 -6.59 27.79
CA VAL A 317 -25.39 -5.55 27.23
C VAL A 317 -26.74 -6.15 26.80
N ALA A 318 -26.72 -7.25 26.04
CA ALA A 318 -27.95 -7.93 25.59
C ALA A 318 -28.83 -8.37 26.78
N LEU A 319 -28.23 -8.96 27.81
CA LEU A 319 -28.92 -9.35 29.05
C LEU A 319 -29.56 -8.13 29.76
N LEU A 320 -28.84 -7.01 29.84
CA LEU A 320 -29.31 -5.77 30.46
C LEU A 320 -30.40 -5.05 29.64
N VAL A 321 -30.52 -5.34 28.33
CA VAL A 321 -31.57 -4.80 27.45
C VAL A 321 -32.88 -5.59 27.53
N LEU A 322 -32.88 -6.86 27.95
CA LEU A 322 -34.12 -7.68 28.05
C LEU A 322 -35.29 -7.02 28.80
N PRO A 323 -35.11 -6.24 29.90
CA PRO A 323 -36.21 -5.54 30.56
C PRO A 323 -36.87 -4.44 29.70
N ALA A 324 -36.20 -3.93 28.66
CA ALA A 324 -36.73 -2.93 27.74
C ALA A 324 -37.72 -3.53 26.72
N PHE A 325 -37.58 -4.82 26.38
CA PHE A 325 -38.53 -5.55 25.52
C PHE A 325 -39.97 -5.47 26.06
N ARG A 326 -40.11 -5.49 27.40
CA ARG A 326 -41.41 -5.45 28.10
C ARG A 326 -42.18 -4.12 27.96
N LYS A 327 -41.60 -3.09 27.33
CA LYS A 327 -42.19 -1.75 27.19
C LYS A 327 -42.38 -1.27 25.75
N GLY A 328 -42.25 -2.16 24.76
CA GLY A 328 -42.44 -1.80 23.35
C GLY A 328 -41.36 -0.88 22.77
N VAL A 329 -40.29 -0.58 23.53
CA VAL A 329 -39.18 0.28 23.07
C VAL A 329 -38.46 -0.34 21.87
N VAL A 330 -38.34 -1.67 21.84
CA VAL A 330 -37.77 -2.40 20.70
C VAL A 330 -38.67 -2.31 19.46
N ALA A 331 -40.00 -2.33 19.64
CA ALA A 331 -40.93 -2.06 18.54
C ALA A 331 -40.77 -0.60 18.05
N GLY A 332 -40.56 0.36 18.94
CA GLY A 332 -40.26 1.76 18.56
C GLY A 332 -38.93 1.92 17.80
N LEU A 333 -37.88 1.20 18.20
CA LEU A 333 -36.58 1.20 17.51
C LEU A 333 -36.66 0.53 16.13
N ALA A 334 -37.36 -0.60 16.03
CA ALA A 334 -37.65 -1.25 14.75
C ALA A 334 -38.49 -0.35 13.84
N LEU A 335 -39.50 0.33 14.39
CA LEU A 335 -40.36 1.24 13.64
C LEU A 335 -39.61 2.53 13.24
N MET A 336 -38.60 2.96 14.00
CA MET A 336 -37.69 4.06 13.63
C MET A 336 -36.73 3.66 12.49
N LEU A 337 -36.24 2.41 12.48
CA LEU A 337 -35.48 1.85 11.36
C LEU A 337 -36.33 1.69 10.08
N ILE A 338 -37.63 1.41 10.22
CA ILE A 338 -38.58 1.35 9.09
C ILE A 338 -39.04 2.74 8.63
N ALA A 339 -39.13 3.71 9.56
CA ALA A 339 -39.51 5.10 9.24
C ALA A 339 -38.38 5.90 8.56
N TYR A 340 -37.12 5.46 8.71
CA TYR A 340 -35.99 6.01 7.97
C TYR A 340 -35.77 5.28 6.64
N SER A 341 -36.84 5.18 5.85
CA SER A 341 -36.67 4.90 4.41
C SER A 341 -36.03 6.15 3.78
N PRO A 342 -34.87 6.05 3.12
CA PRO A 342 -34.47 7.09 2.17
C PRO A 342 -35.59 7.26 1.12
N PRO A 343 -35.66 8.41 0.43
CA PRO A 343 -36.54 8.54 -0.73
C PRO A 343 -36.24 7.37 -1.70
N PRO A 344 -37.27 6.78 -2.33
CA PRO A 344 -37.08 5.63 -3.20
C PRO A 344 -36.33 6.06 -4.46
N GLU A 345 -35.00 5.92 -4.45
CA GLU A 345 -34.22 5.90 -5.68
C GLU A 345 -34.56 4.61 -6.41
N ALA A 346 -35.14 4.77 -7.60
CA ALA A 346 -35.65 3.68 -8.42
C ALA A 346 -34.50 2.99 -9.15
N ALA A 347 -33.61 2.35 -8.40
CA ALA A 347 -32.54 1.53 -8.95
C ALA A 347 -33.14 0.35 -9.74
N GLU A 348 -32.97 0.38 -11.05
CA GLU A 348 -33.28 -0.74 -11.94
C GLU A 348 -32.18 -1.81 -11.82
N TRP A 349 -32.52 -3.06 -12.15
CA TRP A 349 -31.54 -4.16 -12.18
C TRP A 349 -30.33 -3.92 -13.10
N GLN A 350 -30.44 -2.94 -14.01
CA GLN A 350 -29.38 -2.54 -14.94
C GLN A 350 -28.35 -1.59 -14.29
N ASP A 351 -28.76 -0.79 -13.30
CA ASP A 351 -27.91 0.18 -12.60
C ASP A 351 -26.84 -0.51 -11.74
N LEU A 352 -27.05 -1.79 -11.38
CA LEU A 352 -26.06 -2.63 -10.70
C LEU A 352 -24.86 -3.02 -11.57
N TRP A 353 -24.98 -2.91 -12.90
CA TRP A 353 -23.99 -3.44 -13.86
C TRP A 353 -23.51 -2.39 -14.88
N LEU A 354 -24.22 -1.28 -15.03
CA LEU A 354 -23.96 -0.27 -16.06
C LEU A 354 -24.16 1.13 -15.48
N THR A 355 -23.18 2.01 -15.69
CA THR A 355 -23.36 3.43 -15.37
C THR A 355 -24.45 4.04 -16.25
N SER A 356 -25.06 5.15 -15.80
CA SER A 356 -26.12 5.83 -16.54
C SER A 356 -25.66 6.24 -17.95
N ASP A 357 -24.39 6.65 -18.12
CA ASP A 357 -23.80 6.94 -19.43
C ASP A 357 -23.67 5.69 -20.32
N GLN A 358 -23.30 4.53 -19.76
CA GLN A 358 -23.25 3.27 -20.53
C GLN A 358 -24.65 2.81 -20.96
N GLN A 359 -25.68 3.09 -20.17
CA GLN A 359 -27.07 2.86 -20.56
C GLN A 359 -27.50 3.85 -21.65
N GLY A 360 -27.11 5.12 -21.53
CA GLY A 360 -27.30 6.16 -22.55
C GLY A 360 -26.68 5.75 -23.89
N ALA A 361 -25.42 5.34 -23.89
CA ALA A 361 -24.70 4.88 -25.09
C ALA A 361 -25.37 3.67 -25.77
N ARG A 362 -25.92 2.73 -24.98
CA ARG A 362 -26.71 1.62 -25.53
C ARG A 362 -28.03 2.07 -26.14
N HIS A 363 -28.71 3.05 -25.54
CA HIS A 363 -29.92 3.63 -26.13
C HIS A 363 -29.62 4.38 -27.43
N LEU A 364 -28.52 5.14 -27.48
CA LEU A 364 -28.06 5.87 -28.66
C LEU A 364 -27.71 4.90 -29.80
N ALA A 365 -26.88 3.88 -29.52
CA ALA A 365 -26.54 2.82 -30.48
C ALA A 365 -27.76 2.00 -30.95
N ALA A 366 -28.86 1.99 -30.19
CA ALA A 366 -30.14 1.39 -30.56
C ALA A 366 -31.10 2.37 -31.26
N GLY A 367 -30.66 3.58 -31.64
CA GLY A 367 -31.47 4.61 -32.30
C GLY A 367 -32.57 5.23 -31.43
N ASN A 368 -32.45 5.14 -30.10
CA ASN A 368 -33.41 5.71 -29.14
C ASN A 368 -32.83 6.99 -28.48
N ALA A 369 -32.51 7.99 -29.30
CA ALA A 369 -31.84 9.22 -28.89
C ALA A 369 -32.52 9.94 -27.70
N ASP A 370 -33.86 10.08 -27.72
CA ASP A 370 -34.65 10.63 -26.60
C ASP A 370 -34.37 9.95 -25.25
N LYS A 371 -34.22 8.62 -25.26
CA LYS A 371 -33.96 7.84 -24.02
C LYS A 371 -32.50 7.93 -23.61
N ALA A 372 -31.60 8.07 -24.57
CA ALA A 372 -30.18 8.26 -24.32
C ALA A 372 -29.91 9.61 -23.62
N ALA A 373 -30.51 10.70 -24.12
CA ALA A 373 -30.41 12.03 -23.52
C ALA A 373 -30.85 12.05 -22.04
N ASN A 374 -31.94 11.35 -21.69
CA ASN A 374 -32.42 11.25 -20.31
C ASN A 374 -31.55 10.35 -19.39
N ARG A 375 -30.59 9.58 -19.94
CA ARG A 375 -29.68 8.71 -19.18
C ARG A 375 -28.25 9.25 -19.10
N PHE A 376 -27.77 10.00 -20.09
CA PHE A 376 -26.44 10.62 -20.01
C PHE A 376 -26.36 11.63 -18.88
N THR A 377 -25.33 11.50 -18.05
CA THR A 377 -24.96 12.43 -16.99
C THR A 377 -23.98 13.49 -17.49
N GLN A 378 -23.03 13.11 -18.37
CA GLN A 378 -22.12 14.04 -19.02
C GLN A 378 -22.84 14.96 -20.03
N PRO A 379 -22.55 16.29 -20.06
CA PRO A 379 -23.18 17.23 -20.98
C PRO A 379 -22.95 16.90 -22.46
N ASP A 380 -21.72 16.61 -22.87
CA ASP A 380 -21.35 16.38 -24.28
C ASP A 380 -22.15 15.23 -24.91
N TRP A 381 -22.14 14.07 -24.23
CA TRP A 381 -22.87 12.87 -24.67
C TRP A 381 -24.40 13.08 -24.63
N ARG A 382 -24.90 13.87 -23.67
CA ARG A 382 -26.31 14.28 -23.65
C ARG A 382 -26.61 15.17 -24.86
N GLY A 383 -25.77 16.15 -25.17
CA GLY A 383 -25.93 17.07 -26.30
C GLY A 383 -25.96 16.33 -27.63
N VAL A 384 -25.09 15.34 -27.83
CA VAL A 384 -25.11 14.46 -29.03
C VAL A 384 -26.45 13.71 -29.13
N ALA A 385 -26.93 13.14 -28.02
CA ALA A 385 -28.23 12.46 -27.99
C ALA A 385 -29.42 13.41 -28.20
N GLU A 386 -29.36 14.64 -27.69
CA GLU A 386 -30.39 15.67 -27.92
C GLU A 386 -30.39 16.18 -29.37
N TYR A 387 -29.21 16.27 -29.98
CA TYR A 387 -29.03 16.62 -31.39
C TYR A 387 -29.59 15.54 -32.33
N GLU A 388 -29.28 14.27 -32.09
CA GLU A 388 -29.86 13.14 -32.83
C GLU A 388 -31.38 13.01 -32.61
N ALA A 389 -31.89 13.41 -31.44
CA ALA A 389 -33.33 13.48 -31.17
C ALA A 389 -34.04 14.67 -31.84
N GLY A 390 -33.29 15.59 -32.45
CA GLY A 390 -33.84 16.81 -33.07
C GLY A 390 -34.23 17.90 -32.08
N ILE A 391 -33.75 17.86 -30.84
CA ILE A 391 -34.05 18.81 -29.76
C ILE A 391 -32.92 19.85 -29.67
N TYR A 392 -32.73 20.59 -30.77
CA TYR A 392 -31.56 21.46 -30.97
C TYR A 392 -31.40 22.55 -29.90
N ASP A 393 -32.51 23.11 -29.39
CA ASP A 393 -32.50 24.09 -28.28
C ASP A 393 -31.77 23.58 -27.02
N ARG A 394 -31.91 22.27 -26.72
CA ARG A 394 -31.26 21.64 -25.57
C ARG A 394 -29.86 21.17 -25.89
N ALA A 395 -29.65 20.61 -27.09
CA ALA A 395 -28.33 20.23 -27.55
C ALA A 395 -27.36 21.43 -27.46
N ALA A 396 -27.77 22.61 -27.92
CA ALA A 396 -27.01 23.85 -27.79
C ALA A 396 -26.68 24.21 -26.32
N GLN A 397 -27.64 24.07 -25.40
CA GLN A 397 -27.40 24.29 -23.96
C GLN A 397 -26.43 23.26 -23.36
N SER A 398 -26.54 22.00 -23.77
CA SER A 398 -25.65 20.91 -23.32
C SER A 398 -24.21 21.11 -23.82
N PHE A 399 -24.02 21.52 -25.08
CA PHE A 399 -22.68 21.80 -25.63
C PHE A 399 -22.05 23.10 -25.12
N ALA A 400 -22.85 24.11 -24.75
CA ALA A 400 -22.35 25.37 -24.21
C ALA A 400 -21.68 25.26 -22.81
N GLY A 401 -21.70 24.07 -22.18
CA GLY A 401 -21.17 23.85 -20.83
C GLY A 401 -19.64 23.74 -20.74
N GLU A 402 -18.98 23.17 -21.74
CA GLU A 402 -17.52 22.97 -21.74
C GLU A 402 -16.88 23.51 -23.03
N SER A 403 -15.86 24.36 -22.88
CA SER A 403 -15.19 25.09 -23.97
C SER A 403 -14.15 24.23 -24.72
N THR A 404 -14.59 23.13 -25.33
CA THR A 404 -13.77 22.25 -26.18
C THR A 404 -14.04 22.51 -27.67
N ALA A 405 -13.07 22.21 -28.54
CA ALA A 405 -13.22 22.41 -29.98
C ALA A 405 -14.42 21.63 -30.56
N ASP A 406 -14.60 20.39 -30.12
CA ASP A 406 -15.72 19.52 -30.53
C ASP A 406 -17.07 20.05 -30.03
N ASN A 407 -17.15 20.57 -28.79
CA ASN A 407 -18.39 21.16 -28.28
C ASN A 407 -18.75 22.45 -29.00
N PHE A 408 -17.78 23.32 -29.30
CA PHE A 408 -18.04 24.51 -30.12
C PHE A 408 -18.49 24.17 -31.54
N TYR A 409 -17.90 23.14 -32.17
CA TYR A 409 -18.37 22.62 -33.47
C TYR A 409 -19.79 22.06 -33.40
N ASN A 410 -20.10 21.25 -32.39
CA ASN A 410 -21.42 20.66 -32.19
C ASN A 410 -22.49 21.69 -31.79
N LEU A 411 -22.10 22.72 -31.03
CA LEU A 411 -22.93 23.90 -30.76
C LEU A 411 -23.25 24.65 -32.06
N GLY A 412 -22.26 24.87 -32.93
CA GLY A 412 -22.48 25.46 -34.25
C GLY A 412 -23.47 24.67 -35.09
N ASN A 413 -23.33 23.33 -35.11
CA ASN A 413 -24.25 22.42 -35.79
C ASN A 413 -25.68 22.52 -35.21
N ALA A 414 -25.84 22.64 -33.89
CA ALA A 414 -27.14 22.76 -33.23
C ALA A 414 -27.81 24.12 -33.51
N LEU A 415 -27.06 25.22 -33.40
CA LEU A 415 -27.54 26.58 -33.68
C LEU A 415 -27.95 26.74 -35.15
N ALA A 416 -27.19 26.16 -36.09
CA ALA A 416 -27.52 26.18 -37.51
C ALA A 416 -28.87 25.51 -37.82
N LEU A 417 -29.18 24.38 -37.15
CA LEU A 417 -30.48 23.69 -37.30
C LEU A 417 -31.62 24.35 -36.51
N GLN A 418 -31.29 25.16 -35.51
CA GLN A 418 -32.24 26.06 -34.83
C GLN A 418 -32.58 27.30 -35.70
N GLY A 419 -31.75 27.62 -36.69
CA GLY A 419 -31.87 28.79 -37.56
C GLY A 419 -31.06 30.00 -37.10
N ASP A 420 -30.28 29.90 -36.02
CA ASP A 420 -29.34 30.96 -35.62
C ASP A 420 -28.03 30.83 -36.39
N LEU A 421 -28.05 31.25 -37.66
CA LEU A 421 -26.90 31.19 -38.56
C LEU A 421 -25.71 32.02 -38.05
N ARG A 422 -25.98 33.15 -37.36
CA ARG A 422 -24.94 34.04 -36.82
C ARG A 422 -24.30 33.45 -35.57
N GLY A 423 -25.10 32.87 -34.66
CA GLY A 423 -24.59 32.10 -33.53
C GLY A 423 -23.78 30.88 -33.98
N ALA A 424 -24.22 30.19 -35.03
CA ALA A 424 -23.52 29.05 -35.60
C ALA A 424 -22.12 29.41 -36.13
N ILE A 425 -21.99 30.50 -36.90
CA ILE A 425 -20.70 30.99 -37.41
C ILE A 425 -19.74 31.28 -36.24
N ASN A 426 -20.20 32.00 -35.21
CA ASN A 426 -19.39 32.32 -34.03
C ASN A 426 -18.91 31.06 -33.31
N ALA A 427 -19.79 30.07 -33.12
CA ALA A 427 -19.41 28.79 -32.52
C ALA A 427 -18.38 28.01 -33.36
N TYR A 428 -18.47 28.02 -34.69
CA TYR A 428 -17.42 27.45 -35.53
C TYR A 428 -16.11 28.24 -35.47
N GLU A 429 -16.14 29.56 -35.33
CA GLU A 429 -14.92 30.37 -35.17
C GLU A 429 -14.20 30.10 -33.84
N GLU A 430 -14.93 29.92 -32.73
CA GLU A 430 -14.37 29.49 -31.44
C GLU A 430 -13.80 28.05 -31.52
N SER A 431 -14.47 27.14 -32.23
CA SER A 431 -13.94 25.80 -32.51
C SER A 431 -12.60 25.86 -33.28
N LEU A 432 -12.53 26.70 -34.32
CA LEU A 432 -11.34 26.89 -35.15
C LEU A 432 -10.22 27.67 -34.43
N ALA A 433 -10.54 28.51 -33.44
CA ALA A 433 -9.56 29.14 -32.59
C ALA A 433 -8.81 28.12 -31.70
N LEU A 434 -9.49 27.03 -31.30
CA LEU A 434 -8.90 25.91 -30.57
C LEU A 434 -8.25 24.87 -31.48
N GLN A 435 -8.85 24.58 -32.64
CA GLN A 435 -8.35 23.60 -33.61
C GLN A 435 -8.39 24.15 -35.06
N PRO A 436 -7.35 24.90 -35.48
CA PRO A 436 -7.34 25.58 -36.79
C PRO A 436 -7.42 24.66 -38.02
N ASP A 437 -7.00 23.40 -37.86
CA ASP A 437 -6.94 22.40 -38.94
C ASP A 437 -8.24 21.56 -39.05
N ALA A 438 -9.33 21.96 -38.39
CA ALA A 438 -10.63 21.26 -38.45
C ALA A 438 -11.37 21.52 -39.77
N GLU A 439 -11.12 20.70 -40.79
CA GLU A 439 -11.73 20.80 -42.13
C GLU A 439 -13.27 20.86 -42.10
N ASP A 440 -13.91 20.06 -41.25
CA ASP A 440 -15.38 20.04 -41.11
C ASP A 440 -15.93 21.37 -40.55
N ALA A 441 -15.26 21.97 -39.56
CA ALA A 441 -15.66 23.24 -38.98
C ALA A 441 -15.45 24.42 -39.97
N LEU A 442 -14.36 24.40 -40.74
CA LEU A 442 -14.15 25.35 -41.85
C LEU A 442 -15.27 25.22 -42.90
N SER A 443 -15.54 24.01 -43.37
CA SER A 443 -16.54 23.76 -44.41
C SER A 443 -17.95 24.14 -43.95
N ASN A 444 -18.32 23.83 -42.70
CA ASN A 444 -19.64 24.18 -42.18
C ASN A 444 -19.79 25.69 -41.97
N ARG A 445 -18.79 26.38 -41.40
CA ARG A 445 -18.80 27.85 -41.29
C ARG A 445 -18.98 28.51 -42.66
N ASP A 446 -18.18 28.11 -43.65
CA ASP A 446 -18.21 28.71 -45.00
C ASP A 446 -19.54 28.44 -45.71
N PHE A 447 -20.14 27.26 -45.48
CA PHE A 447 -21.48 26.96 -45.95
C PHE A 447 -22.55 27.85 -45.30
N ILE A 448 -22.55 27.99 -43.97
CA ILE A 448 -23.51 28.85 -43.25
C ILE A 448 -23.33 30.34 -43.63
N GLN A 449 -22.09 30.81 -43.82
CA GLN A 449 -21.83 32.15 -44.35
C GLN A 449 -22.45 32.34 -45.74
N SER A 450 -22.32 31.34 -46.63
CA SER A 450 -22.91 31.42 -47.97
C SER A 450 -24.45 31.44 -47.99
N LEU A 451 -25.10 30.89 -46.95
CA LEU A 451 -26.55 31.02 -46.75
C LEU A 451 -26.90 32.44 -46.29
N LEU A 452 -26.15 33.00 -45.34
CA LEU A 452 -26.37 34.36 -44.85
C LEU A 452 -26.20 35.41 -45.97
N ASP A 453 -25.14 35.27 -46.78
CA ASP A 453 -24.88 36.13 -47.95
C ASP A 453 -26.02 36.04 -48.99
N GLN A 454 -26.69 34.88 -49.09
CA GLN A 454 -27.82 34.65 -49.99
C GLN A 454 -29.15 35.18 -49.42
N GLU A 455 -29.32 35.20 -48.10
CA GLU A 455 -30.45 35.86 -47.43
C GLU A 455 -30.33 37.39 -47.57
N GLU A 456 -29.16 37.97 -47.31
CA GLU A 456 -28.92 39.41 -47.45
C GLU A 456 -29.14 39.87 -48.91
N GLN A 457 -28.68 39.12 -49.92
CA GLN A 457 -28.94 39.42 -51.34
C GLN A 457 -30.41 39.31 -51.76
N GLN A 458 -31.22 38.47 -51.09
CA GLN A 458 -32.67 38.43 -51.32
C GLN A 458 -33.36 39.60 -50.62
N GLN A 459 -32.92 39.95 -49.42
CA GLN A 459 -33.48 41.05 -48.64
C GLN A 459 -33.17 42.42 -49.28
N ASP A 460 -31.99 42.59 -49.88
CA ASP A 460 -31.67 43.76 -50.71
C ASP A 460 -32.55 43.85 -51.97
N GLN A 461 -32.86 42.72 -52.62
CA GLN A 461 -33.75 42.70 -53.79
C GLN A 461 -35.22 43.01 -53.44
N GLU A 462 -35.70 42.61 -52.26
CA GLU A 462 -37.01 43.04 -51.76
C GLU A 462 -36.99 44.50 -51.29
N SER A 463 -35.90 44.96 -50.67
CA SER A 463 -35.74 46.36 -50.19
C SER A 463 -35.69 47.38 -51.33
N ASP A 464 -35.00 47.07 -52.44
CA ASP A 464 -35.03 47.89 -53.66
C ASP A 464 -36.41 47.90 -54.34
N GLN A 465 -37.27 46.91 -54.03
CA GLN A 465 -38.65 46.85 -54.52
C GLN A 465 -39.65 47.53 -53.58
N GLN A 466 -39.31 47.72 -52.29
CA GLN A 466 -40.18 48.31 -51.27
C GLN A 466 -39.81 49.76 -50.88
N ASN A 467 -38.67 50.30 -51.35
CA ASN A 467 -38.36 51.73 -51.27
C ASN A 467 -39.18 52.63 -52.24
N GLN A 468 -40.20 52.07 -52.90
CA GLN A 468 -41.33 52.83 -53.47
C GLN A 468 -42.54 52.71 -52.53
N ASP A 469 -42.69 53.73 -51.67
CA ASP A 469 -43.79 54.08 -50.76
C ASP A 469 -43.41 53.98 -49.27
N GLY A 470 -42.96 55.11 -48.71
CA GLY A 470 -42.69 55.24 -47.27
C GLY A 470 -43.85 55.85 -46.49
N ASP A 471 -43.95 55.53 -45.20
CA ASP A 471 -43.89 56.48 -44.07
C ASP A 471 -43.89 55.67 -42.75
N PRO A 472 -43.02 55.94 -41.75
CA PRO A 472 -43.01 55.21 -40.49
C PRO A 472 -43.95 55.84 -39.45
N SER A 473 -44.41 55.05 -38.48
CA SER A 473 -45.05 55.57 -37.27
C SER A 473 -44.72 54.71 -36.06
N GLU A 474 -44.04 55.34 -35.11
CA GLU A 474 -43.67 54.86 -33.78
C GLU A 474 -44.92 54.70 -32.90
N ASP A 475 -44.86 53.92 -31.81
CA ASP A 475 -44.51 54.48 -30.48
C ASP A 475 -44.40 53.38 -29.39
N ASN A 476 -43.75 53.76 -28.29
CA ASN A 476 -43.22 52.97 -27.19
C ASN A 476 -44.22 52.78 -26.04
N ASN A 477 -43.89 51.94 -25.05
CA ASN A 477 -43.43 52.51 -23.76
C ASN A 477 -42.78 51.48 -22.82
N GLU A 478 -41.68 51.92 -22.19
CA GLU A 478 -41.00 51.25 -21.06
C GLU A 478 -41.50 51.82 -19.71
N SER A 479 -41.07 51.23 -18.59
CA SER A 479 -40.83 51.92 -17.30
C SER A 479 -40.11 51.02 -16.29
N GLU A 480 -38.91 51.41 -15.87
CA GLU A 480 -38.15 50.85 -14.74
C GLU A 480 -38.42 51.63 -13.43
N SER A 481 -37.92 51.14 -12.28
CA SER A 481 -37.27 52.00 -11.24
C SER A 481 -36.52 51.21 -10.15
N GLU A 482 -35.37 51.78 -9.77
CA GLU A 482 -34.44 51.58 -8.64
C GLU A 482 -35.12 51.54 -7.23
N GLY A 483 -34.49 51.24 -6.08
CA GLY A 483 -33.08 51.05 -5.65
C GLY A 483 -32.77 51.89 -4.36
N ASP A 484 -31.92 51.43 -3.41
CA ASP A 484 -31.39 52.28 -2.31
C ASP A 484 -30.13 51.71 -1.59
N SER A 485 -29.37 52.57 -0.87
CA SER A 485 -28.03 52.29 -0.29
C SER A 485 -27.61 53.23 0.87
N SER A 486 -26.74 52.76 1.79
CA SER A 486 -25.90 53.56 2.74
C SER A 486 -24.94 52.62 3.51
N SER A 487 -23.59 52.74 3.60
CA SER A 487 -22.68 53.83 4.09
C SER A 487 -22.83 54.08 5.61
N GLU A 488 -21.83 54.16 6.52
CA GLU A 488 -20.44 54.70 6.61
C GLU A 488 -19.70 54.13 7.88
N SER A 489 -18.43 54.38 8.29
CA SER A 489 -17.11 54.73 7.67
C SER A 489 -15.99 54.85 8.76
N SER A 490 -14.73 54.48 8.46
CA SER A 490 -13.44 55.03 9.04
C SER A 490 -13.07 54.77 10.54
N ASP A 491 -11.80 54.80 11.03
CA ASP A 491 -10.45 55.07 10.45
C ASP A 491 -9.25 54.45 11.26
N GLN A 492 -8.02 54.67 10.74
CA GLN A 492 -6.62 54.46 11.22
C GLN A 492 -6.31 54.73 12.73
N GLY A 493 -5.18 54.33 13.35
CA GLY A 493 -3.96 53.59 12.92
C GLY A 493 -2.77 53.72 13.92
N GLU A 494 -1.63 53.05 13.61
CA GLU A 494 -0.24 53.23 14.11
C GLU A 494 0.30 52.65 15.47
N GLN A 495 1.49 52.02 15.31
CA GLN A 495 2.71 51.96 16.15
C GLN A 495 2.96 50.91 17.27
N GLN A 496 4.09 50.20 17.07
CA GLN A 496 4.92 49.32 17.93
C GLN A 496 6.12 50.12 18.50
N PRO A 497 7.08 49.54 19.25
CA PRO A 497 7.06 48.43 20.22
C PRO A 497 7.77 48.81 21.57
N ASP A 498 7.89 47.89 22.53
CA ASP A 498 9.19 47.66 23.22
C ASP A 498 9.25 46.39 24.10
N SER A 499 10.47 45.94 24.41
CA SER A 499 10.86 44.81 25.29
C SER A 499 10.78 45.18 26.80
N ASP A 500 10.74 44.28 27.79
CA ASP A 500 11.78 43.27 28.09
C ASP A 500 11.38 42.22 29.15
N SER A 501 12.29 41.29 29.43
CA SER A 501 12.18 40.10 30.31
C SER A 501 12.11 40.36 31.83
N GLU A 502 11.50 39.42 32.59
CA GLU A 502 12.13 38.64 33.69
C GLU A 502 11.10 37.85 34.55
N GLN A 503 11.30 36.54 34.76
CA GLN A 503 11.60 35.90 36.06
C GLN A 503 11.45 34.36 36.03
N SER A 504 12.27 33.69 36.83
CA SER A 504 12.34 32.23 37.03
C SER A 504 12.40 31.93 38.55
N GLU A 505 12.58 30.65 38.89
CA GLU A 505 12.60 30.06 40.24
C GLU A 505 11.22 29.89 40.91
N GLY A 506 10.95 28.82 41.66
CA GLY A 506 11.81 27.71 42.07
C GLY A 506 11.56 27.37 43.54
N GLY A 507 11.15 26.14 43.84
CA GLY A 507 10.76 25.76 45.21
C GLY A 507 10.92 24.28 45.49
N GLN A 508 12.03 23.92 46.14
CA GLN A 508 12.21 22.62 46.81
C GLN A 508 11.65 22.70 48.24
N ASN A 509 11.27 21.55 48.79
CA ASN A 509 10.55 21.46 50.05
C ASN A 509 11.28 20.51 51.01
N GLU A 510 11.97 21.06 52.02
CA GLU A 510 12.47 20.32 53.18
C GLU A 510 11.68 20.77 54.42
N GLN A 511 11.26 19.81 55.24
CA GLN A 511 10.55 20.10 56.48
C GLN A 511 10.97 19.12 57.58
N GLN A 512 11.89 19.56 58.44
CA GLN A 512 12.19 18.90 59.70
C GLN A 512 11.08 19.19 60.73
N GLY A 513 10.81 18.21 61.59
CA GLY A 513 9.94 18.33 62.75
C GLY A 513 10.36 17.30 63.80
N ASP A 514 10.59 17.78 65.02
CA ASP A 514 11.25 17.04 66.10
C ASP A 514 10.53 15.76 66.56
N ASN A 515 11.32 14.85 67.15
CA ASN A 515 10.88 14.20 68.38
C ASN A 515 12.09 13.81 69.25
N GLU A 516 12.16 14.37 70.45
CA GLU A 516 13.16 14.00 71.47
C GLU A 516 12.81 12.66 72.12
N GLN A 517 13.81 11.79 72.33
CA GLN A 517 13.77 10.87 73.47
C GLN A 517 15.17 10.45 73.92
N GLU A 518 15.55 10.86 75.13
CA GLU A 518 16.78 10.41 75.78
C GLU A 518 16.70 8.90 76.09
N GLY A 519 17.70 8.15 75.63
CA GLY A 519 17.90 6.75 75.99
C GLY A 519 19.39 6.47 76.17
N GLN A 520 19.85 6.38 77.41
CA GLN A 520 21.24 6.03 77.72
C GLN A 520 21.55 4.63 77.18
N GLN A 521 22.47 4.54 76.23
CA GLN A 521 23.02 3.28 75.70
C GLN A 521 24.55 3.32 75.75
N ASP A 522 25.14 2.16 76.03
CA ASP A 522 26.57 2.00 76.33
C ASP A 522 27.48 2.46 75.17
N PRO A 523 28.58 3.21 75.45
CA PRO A 523 29.58 3.56 74.43
C PRO A 523 30.19 2.35 73.70
N ALA A 524 30.12 1.16 74.32
CA ALA A 524 30.63 -0.08 73.76
C ALA A 524 29.74 -0.73 72.68
N MET A 525 28.45 -0.34 72.56
CA MET A 525 27.59 -0.83 71.47
C MET A 525 27.60 0.09 70.24
N ALA A 526 27.75 1.41 70.43
CA ALA A 526 27.89 2.34 69.30
C ALA A 526 29.12 2.00 68.44
N ASP A 527 30.30 1.85 69.07
CA ASP A 527 31.57 1.53 68.41
C ASP A 527 31.59 0.14 67.74
N ALA A 528 30.70 -0.78 68.15
CA ALA A 528 30.52 -2.07 67.49
C ALA A 528 29.56 -2.01 66.29
N GLN A 529 28.55 -1.14 66.37
CA GLN A 529 27.54 -0.97 65.31
C GLN A 529 28.04 -0.06 64.19
N GLU A 530 28.87 0.93 64.51
CA GLU A 530 29.60 1.78 63.56
C GLU A 530 30.60 0.96 62.75
N LYS A 531 31.42 0.12 63.39
CA LYS A 531 32.32 -0.84 62.70
C LYS A 531 31.59 -1.88 61.86
N HIS A 532 30.35 -2.24 62.23
CA HIS A 532 29.54 -3.15 61.41
C HIS A 532 28.96 -2.43 60.19
N ALA A 533 28.59 -1.15 60.33
CA ALA A 533 28.19 -0.30 59.21
C ALA A 533 29.36 -0.07 58.24
N GLU A 534 30.54 0.33 58.73
CA GLU A 534 31.77 0.47 57.91
C GLU A 534 32.13 -0.84 57.19
N ALA A 535 32.00 -1.99 57.85
CA ALA A 535 32.25 -3.29 57.23
C ALA A 535 31.21 -3.66 56.16
N LEU A 536 29.95 -3.23 56.33
CA LEU A 536 28.87 -3.43 55.36
C LEU A 536 29.01 -2.49 54.15
N GLU A 537 29.40 -1.24 54.39
CA GLU A 537 29.77 -0.28 53.34
C GLU A 537 30.98 -0.79 52.56
N ALA A 538 32.07 -1.19 53.21
CA ALA A 538 33.23 -1.77 52.54
C ALA A 538 32.89 -3.02 51.71
N ALA A 539 32.05 -3.92 52.25
CA ALA A 539 31.60 -5.11 51.53
C ALA A 539 30.72 -4.77 50.31
N THR A 540 29.80 -3.81 50.44
CA THR A 540 28.96 -3.36 49.31
C THR A 540 29.78 -2.59 48.27
N GLN A 541 30.80 -1.84 48.67
CA GLN A 541 31.73 -1.16 47.77
C GLN A 541 32.62 -2.16 47.02
N GLU A 542 33.12 -3.21 47.68
CA GLU A 542 33.84 -4.32 47.01
C GLU A 542 32.93 -5.09 46.04
N GLN A 543 31.66 -5.24 46.37
CA GLN A 543 30.68 -5.94 45.54
C GLN A 543 30.20 -5.09 44.35
N MET A 544 30.11 -3.76 44.50
CA MET A 544 29.93 -2.81 43.39
C MET A 544 31.16 -2.78 42.48
N ALA A 545 32.38 -2.71 43.03
CA ALA A 545 33.60 -2.71 42.23
C ALA A 545 33.74 -3.98 41.36
N LYS A 546 33.36 -5.15 41.86
CA LYS A 546 33.30 -6.40 41.07
C LYS A 546 32.18 -6.41 40.03
N PHE A 547 31.09 -5.68 40.26
CA PHE A 547 30.02 -5.52 39.28
C PHE A 547 30.45 -4.57 38.15
N ASP A 548 31.12 -3.47 38.48
CA ASP A 548 31.70 -2.54 37.51
C ASP A 548 32.83 -3.22 36.70
N GLU A 549 33.71 -3.99 37.33
CA GLU A 549 34.76 -4.79 36.65
C GLU A 549 34.14 -5.79 35.66
N ALA A 550 33.10 -6.53 36.06
CA ALA A 550 32.39 -7.44 35.17
C ALA A 550 31.64 -6.72 34.02
N LEU A 551 31.12 -5.52 34.28
CA LEU A 551 30.48 -4.68 33.27
C LEU A 551 31.51 -4.11 32.28
N GLU A 552 32.69 -3.70 32.75
CA GLU A 552 33.81 -3.29 31.90
C GLU A 552 34.32 -4.46 31.05
N GLU A 553 34.48 -5.66 31.61
CA GLU A 553 34.81 -6.88 30.84
C GLU A 553 33.76 -7.17 29.76
N GLN A 554 32.46 -7.06 30.09
CA GLN A 554 31.37 -7.30 29.13
C GLN A 554 31.36 -6.24 28.01
N GLN A 555 31.56 -4.96 28.33
CA GLN A 555 31.69 -3.89 27.35
C GLN A 555 32.95 -4.02 26.49
N ALA A 556 34.08 -4.44 27.08
CA ALA A 556 35.31 -4.70 26.35
C ALA A 556 35.15 -5.90 25.40
N LEU A 557 34.43 -6.95 25.82
CA LEU A 557 34.08 -8.09 24.98
C LEU A 557 33.15 -7.69 23.83
N GLU A 558 32.11 -6.88 24.06
CA GLU A 558 31.29 -6.34 22.98
C GLU A 558 32.11 -5.52 21.98
N GLN A 559 32.97 -4.63 22.46
CA GLN A 559 33.88 -3.86 21.61
C GLN A 559 34.87 -4.75 20.85
N TRP A 560 35.26 -5.89 21.41
CA TRP A 560 36.12 -6.87 20.74
C TRP A 560 35.35 -7.66 19.67
N LEU A 561 34.12 -8.10 19.96
CA LEU A 561 33.24 -8.76 19.00
C LEU A 561 32.93 -7.84 17.80
N ARG A 562 32.64 -6.55 18.05
CA ARG A 562 32.46 -5.53 16.97
C ARG A 562 33.72 -5.24 16.16
N ARG A 563 34.90 -5.72 16.57
CA ARG A 563 36.17 -5.62 15.83
C ARG A 563 36.52 -6.90 15.07
N VAL A 564 35.82 -8.01 15.32
CA VAL A 564 35.93 -9.20 14.46
C VAL A 564 35.26 -8.85 13.13
N PRO A 565 35.96 -8.89 11.99
CA PRO A 565 35.31 -8.67 10.71
C PRO A 565 34.35 -9.83 10.43
N ASP A 566 33.08 -9.51 10.15
CA ASP A 566 32.16 -10.48 9.56
C ASP A 566 32.65 -10.81 8.14
N ASP A 567 33.45 -11.87 8.02
CA ASP A 567 33.81 -12.54 6.76
C ASP A 567 32.90 -13.76 6.56
N PRO A 568 31.68 -13.59 6.00
CA PRO A 568 30.81 -14.72 5.69
C PRO A 568 31.44 -15.67 4.66
N GLY A 569 32.34 -15.18 3.80
CA GLY A 569 33.07 -15.99 2.82
C GLY A 569 34.00 -17.00 3.49
N GLY A 570 34.62 -16.63 4.60
CA GLY A 570 35.44 -17.50 5.44
C GLY A 570 34.67 -18.71 5.99
N LEU A 571 33.40 -18.51 6.37
CA LEU A 571 32.49 -19.57 6.84
C LEU A 571 31.96 -20.41 5.66
N LEU A 572 31.44 -19.78 4.61
CA LEU A 572 30.93 -20.45 3.42
C LEU A 572 31.98 -21.34 2.75
N ARG A 573 33.22 -20.85 2.56
CA ARG A 573 34.34 -21.65 2.02
C ARG A 573 34.65 -22.89 2.86
N ARG A 574 34.51 -22.82 4.19
CA ARG A 574 34.69 -23.97 5.08
C ARG A 574 33.51 -24.94 5.00
N LYS A 575 32.27 -24.43 4.96
CA LYS A 575 31.03 -25.21 4.75
C LYS A 575 31.11 -26.00 3.45
N PHE A 576 31.39 -25.33 2.33
CA PHE A 576 31.48 -25.95 1.01
C PHE A 576 32.56 -27.02 1.00
N ARG A 577 33.80 -26.67 1.39
CA ARG A 577 34.91 -27.64 1.46
C ARG A 577 34.59 -28.85 2.33
N TYR A 578 33.87 -28.68 3.44
CA TYR A 578 33.42 -29.80 4.27
C TYR A 578 32.41 -30.70 3.53
N GLN A 579 31.39 -30.10 2.89
CA GLN A 579 30.38 -30.83 2.11
C GLN A 579 31.00 -31.59 0.93
N THR A 580 31.93 -30.99 0.18
CA THR A 580 32.68 -31.67 -0.89
C THR A 580 33.50 -32.84 -0.34
N MET A 581 34.24 -32.62 0.77
CA MET A 581 35.00 -33.70 1.41
C MET A 581 34.11 -34.84 1.94
N GLN A 582 32.84 -34.58 2.24
CA GLN A 582 31.88 -35.63 2.60
C GLN A 582 31.44 -36.42 1.35
N ARG A 583 31.00 -35.74 0.29
CA ARG A 583 30.63 -36.36 -1.00
C ARG A 583 31.74 -37.25 -1.58
N LEU A 584 32.98 -36.76 -1.60
CA LEU A 584 34.16 -37.52 -2.03
C LEU A 584 34.45 -38.76 -1.16
N ARG A 585 33.97 -38.81 0.10
CA ARG A 585 34.09 -40.00 0.97
C ARG A 585 32.94 -40.98 0.79
N GLU A 586 31.79 -40.50 0.35
CA GLU A 586 30.60 -41.31 0.04
C GLU A 586 30.70 -41.99 -1.34
N GLY A 587 31.69 -41.60 -2.15
CA GLY A 587 32.11 -42.30 -3.38
C GLY A 587 31.86 -41.52 -4.66
N GLU A 588 31.48 -40.26 -4.56
CA GLU A 588 31.30 -39.36 -5.70
C GLU A 588 32.68 -38.93 -6.27
N GLU A 589 32.89 -39.07 -7.57
CA GLU A 589 34.13 -38.68 -8.25
C GLU A 589 33.92 -37.35 -9.01
N PRO A 590 34.86 -36.39 -8.95
CA PRO A 590 34.76 -35.15 -9.73
C PRO A 590 34.78 -35.44 -11.22
N ASP A 591 33.79 -34.93 -11.96
CA ASP A 591 33.86 -34.94 -13.42
C ASP A 591 35.01 -34.01 -13.89
N GLU A 592 35.83 -34.50 -14.82
CA GLU A 592 36.89 -33.69 -15.44
C GLU A 592 36.43 -33.04 -16.74
N SER A 593 35.32 -33.48 -17.34
CA SER A 593 34.78 -32.97 -18.60
C SER A 593 34.06 -31.62 -18.47
N ILE A 594 33.73 -31.23 -17.23
CA ILE A 594 33.18 -29.91 -16.86
C ILE A 594 34.26 -28.84 -16.64
N ARG A 595 35.55 -29.17 -16.82
CA ARG A 595 36.67 -28.22 -16.65
C ARG A 595 37.03 -27.54 -17.96
N TRP A 596 37.23 -26.22 -17.88
CA TRP A 596 37.75 -25.35 -18.93
C TRP A 596 39.27 -25.48 -19.10
#